data_AF-A0A4P8XDI4-F1
#
_entry.id   AF-A0A4P8XDI4-F1
#
_cell.length_a   1.000
_cell.length_b   1.000
_cell.length_c   1.000
_cell.angle_alpha   90.00
_cell.angle_beta   90.00
_cell.angle_gamma   90.00
#
_symmetry.space_group_name_H-M   'P 1'
#
loop_
_entity.id
_entity.type
_entity.pdbx_description
1 polymer ?
#
loop_
_entity_poly.entity_id
_entity_poly.type
_entity_poly.pdbx_seq_one_letter_code
_entity_poly.pdbx_strand_id
1 'polypeptide(L)'
;ALNHAKAADVPIVVAVNKIDKPESDPDKVRGQLTEYGLIPEEYGGDTMFVNVSARTHEGLDDLLEAIVLTADAALDLRANPDMAAQGVAIEAHLDKGRGPVATALIQRGTLHIGDSIVAGSAYGRVRAMINDQGESVDEAAPAAPVQVLGLTSVPGAGDNFLVVDDDRMARQIAEKREARMRAAQQAKSSRRKTLDQLFEQLEKGETEELLLILKGDGAGSVEALEDALAKIDVGDEVDLRVIDRGVGAITETNVSLAAASNAVIVGFNVRPTAHAQRMADE
;
A
#
# COMPACT_ATOMS: atom_id res chain seq x y z
N ALA A 1 5.50 -9.58 9.47
CA ALA A 1 5.25 -8.57 10.52
C ALA A 1 6.46 -8.42 11.47
N LEU A 2 6.80 -9.42 12.29
CA LEU A 2 7.91 -9.36 13.25
C LEU A 2 9.25 -8.96 12.63
N ASN A 3 9.62 -9.58 11.49
CA ASN A 3 10.83 -9.21 10.76
C ASN A 3 10.82 -7.75 10.25
N HIS A 4 9.66 -7.19 9.91
CA HIS A 4 9.56 -5.79 9.49
C HIS A 4 9.73 -4.84 10.66
N ALA A 5 9.09 -5.13 11.81
CA ALA A 5 9.26 -4.33 13.03
C ALA A 5 10.73 -4.31 13.48
N LYS A 6 11.40 -5.47 13.47
CA LYS A 6 12.84 -5.56 13.76
C LYS A 6 13.71 -4.82 12.76
N ALA A 7 13.41 -4.92 11.46
CA ALA A 7 14.17 -4.22 10.44
C ALA A 7 13.97 -2.69 10.50
N ALA A 8 12.81 -2.24 11.00
CA ALA A 8 12.50 -0.84 11.20
C ALA A 8 13.03 -0.27 12.53
N ASP A 9 13.60 -1.12 13.39
CA ASP A 9 14.14 -0.75 14.70
C ASP A 9 13.14 0.04 15.56
N VAL A 10 11.89 -0.44 15.59
CA VAL A 10 10.80 0.17 16.39
C VAL A 10 10.52 -0.66 17.65
N PRO A 11 10.14 -0.01 18.77
CA PRO A 11 9.76 -0.72 19.98
C PRO A 11 8.50 -1.56 19.75
N ILE A 12 8.42 -2.71 20.42
CA ILE A 12 7.38 -3.73 20.19
C ILE A 12 6.58 -3.96 21.47
N VAL A 13 5.26 -3.83 21.37
CA VAL A 13 4.29 -4.26 22.40
C VAL A 13 3.51 -5.44 21.84
N VAL A 14 3.31 -6.50 22.64
CA VAL A 14 2.63 -7.72 22.21
C VAL A 14 1.30 -7.88 22.92
N ALA A 15 0.22 -7.97 22.17
CA ALA A 15 -1.10 -8.33 22.69
C ALA A 15 -1.38 -9.83 22.46
N VAL A 16 -1.49 -10.60 23.55
CA VAL A 16 -1.92 -12.00 23.52
C VAL A 16 -3.44 -12.05 23.51
N ASN A 17 -4.02 -12.17 22.32
CA ASN A 17 -5.48 -12.12 22.13
C ASN A 17 -6.16 -13.47 22.42
N LYS A 18 -7.48 -13.41 22.63
CA LYS A 18 -8.42 -14.52 22.82
C LYS A 18 -8.30 -15.23 24.18
N ILE A 19 -8.04 -14.47 25.25
CA ILE A 19 -8.02 -15.02 26.61
C ILE A 19 -9.42 -15.46 27.12
N ASP A 20 -10.49 -15.04 26.45
CA ASP A 20 -11.86 -15.47 26.74
C ASP A 20 -12.12 -16.95 26.43
N LYS A 21 -11.22 -17.60 25.69
CA LYS A 21 -11.36 -18.99 25.26
C LYS A 21 -10.78 -19.95 26.31
N PRO A 22 -11.50 -21.02 26.68
CA PRO A 22 -11.02 -21.99 27.66
C PRO A 22 -9.79 -22.78 27.17
N GLU A 23 -9.59 -22.90 25.86
CA GLU A 23 -8.41 -23.50 25.25
C GLU A 23 -7.20 -22.54 25.13
N SER A 24 -7.36 -21.28 25.55
CA SER A 24 -6.30 -20.28 25.45
C SER A 24 -5.22 -20.53 26.48
N ASP A 25 -3.96 -20.47 26.03
CA ASP A 25 -2.78 -20.63 26.87
C ASP A 25 -1.81 -19.46 26.59
N PRO A 26 -1.96 -18.32 27.29
CA PRO A 26 -1.12 -17.15 27.09
C PRO A 26 0.36 -17.40 27.41
N ASP A 27 0.65 -18.25 28.39
CA ASP A 27 2.01 -18.56 28.83
C ASP A 27 2.76 -19.31 27.73
N LYS A 28 2.08 -20.23 27.04
CA LYS A 28 2.63 -20.91 25.87
C LYS A 28 2.98 -19.93 24.75
N VAL A 29 2.12 -18.93 24.48
CA VAL A 29 2.38 -17.91 23.44
C VAL A 29 3.59 -17.06 23.81
N ARG A 30 3.69 -16.63 25.07
CA ARG A 30 4.86 -15.90 25.61
C ARG A 30 6.14 -16.72 25.40
N GLY A 31 6.12 -17.98 25.82
CA GLY A 31 7.25 -18.89 25.65
C GLY A 31 7.69 -19.03 24.19
N GLN A 32 6.77 -19.25 23.25
CA GLN A 32 7.08 -19.35 21.82
C GLN A 32 7.66 -18.07 21.24
N LEU A 33 7.21 -16.89 21.68
CA LEU A 33 7.71 -15.61 21.18
C LEU A 33 9.14 -15.28 21.66
N THR A 34 9.60 -15.88 22.76
CA THR A 34 11.00 -15.75 23.20
C THR A 34 11.99 -16.34 22.18
N GLU A 35 11.60 -17.39 21.43
CA GLU A 35 12.43 -17.98 20.36
C GLU A 35 12.67 -16.97 19.23
N TYR A 36 11.74 -16.03 19.05
CA TYR A 36 11.84 -14.91 18.12
C TYR A 36 12.48 -13.68 18.76
N GLY A 37 13.10 -13.78 19.93
CA GLY A 37 13.79 -12.69 20.61
C GLY A 37 12.89 -11.61 21.18
N LEU A 38 11.59 -11.91 21.39
CA LEU A 38 10.69 -11.06 22.17
C LEU A 38 10.60 -11.63 23.56
N ILE A 39 11.37 -11.05 24.49
CA ILE A 39 11.45 -11.56 25.86
C ILE A 39 10.52 -10.71 26.73
N PRO A 40 9.54 -11.31 27.43
CA PRO A 40 8.67 -10.61 28.36
C PRO A 40 9.47 -9.92 29.48
N GLU A 41 9.01 -8.75 29.92
CA GLU A 41 9.58 -8.05 31.08
C GLU A 41 9.60 -8.91 32.35
N GLU A 42 8.58 -9.75 32.55
CA GLU A 42 8.51 -10.71 33.66
C GLU A 42 9.68 -11.71 33.68
N TYR A 43 10.30 -11.98 32.52
CA TYR A 43 11.47 -12.85 32.37
C TYR A 43 12.78 -12.06 32.26
N GLY A 44 12.75 -10.76 32.57
CA GLY A 44 13.91 -9.86 32.48
C GLY A 44 14.19 -9.34 31.07
N GLY A 45 13.22 -9.39 30.16
CA GLY A 45 13.29 -8.78 28.84
C GLY A 45 12.81 -7.32 28.82
N ASP A 46 12.58 -6.82 27.61
CA ASP A 46 12.20 -5.43 27.29
C ASP A 46 10.84 -5.33 26.57
N THR A 47 10.21 -6.46 26.27
CA THR A 47 8.95 -6.50 25.52
C THR A 47 7.78 -6.58 26.49
N MET A 48 6.86 -5.60 26.43
CA MET A 48 5.61 -5.64 27.18
C MET A 48 4.63 -6.63 26.55
N PHE A 49 4.09 -7.55 27.36
CA PHE A 49 3.06 -8.50 26.95
C PHE A 49 1.75 -8.21 27.68
N VAL A 50 0.68 -7.98 26.94
CA VAL A 50 -0.65 -7.70 27.49
C VAL A 50 -1.64 -8.77 27.05
N ASN A 51 -2.34 -9.36 28.00
CA ASN A 51 -3.38 -10.36 27.74
C ASN A 51 -4.69 -9.64 27.42
N VAL A 52 -5.30 -9.93 26.27
CA VAL A 52 -6.52 -9.24 25.82
C VAL A 52 -7.57 -10.20 25.28
N SER A 53 -8.83 -9.80 25.36
CA SER A 53 -9.90 -10.36 24.54
C SER A 53 -10.54 -9.26 23.71
N ALA A 54 -10.31 -9.30 22.41
CA ALA A 54 -10.97 -8.40 21.47
C ALA A 54 -12.50 -8.62 21.36
N ARG A 55 -13.04 -9.68 21.98
CA ARG A 55 -14.49 -9.98 21.97
C ARG A 55 -15.20 -9.45 23.20
N THR A 56 -14.63 -9.70 24.39
CA THR A 56 -15.19 -9.19 25.65
C THR A 56 -14.69 -7.78 25.98
N HIS A 57 -13.72 -7.28 25.20
CA HIS A 57 -13.00 -6.01 25.42
C HIS A 57 -12.16 -6.00 26.70
N GLU A 58 -11.81 -7.19 27.21
CA GLU A 58 -10.94 -7.34 28.38
C GLU A 58 -9.48 -7.02 28.03
N GLY A 59 -8.77 -6.31 28.92
CA GLY A 59 -7.34 -5.97 28.77
C GLY A 59 -7.02 -4.90 27.73
N LEU A 60 -8.03 -4.27 27.09
CA LEU A 60 -7.79 -3.22 26.09
C LEU A 60 -7.26 -1.92 26.72
N ASP A 61 -7.71 -1.58 27.93
CA ASP A 61 -7.19 -0.41 28.66
C ASP A 61 -5.72 -0.63 29.06
N ASP A 62 -5.38 -1.84 29.53
CA ASP A 62 -3.99 -2.23 29.84
C ASP A 62 -3.11 -2.18 28.59
N LEU A 63 -3.65 -2.58 27.43
CA LEU A 63 -2.92 -2.52 26.16
C LEU A 63 -2.68 -1.08 25.73
N LEU A 64 -3.67 -0.20 25.90
CA LEU A 64 -3.53 1.23 25.62
C LEU A 64 -2.45 1.85 26.51
N GLU A 65 -2.47 1.56 27.81
CA GLU A 65 -1.45 2.04 28.75
C GLU A 65 -0.05 1.54 28.38
N ALA A 66 0.09 0.25 28.02
CA ALA A 66 1.37 -0.32 27.58
C ALA A 66 1.91 0.37 26.33
N ILE A 67 1.04 0.70 25.36
CA ILE A 67 1.43 1.44 24.15
C ILE A 67 1.94 2.84 24.51
N VAL A 68 1.22 3.57 25.36
CA VAL A 68 1.62 4.93 25.79
C VAL A 68 2.93 4.90 26.56
N LEU A 69 3.08 3.99 27.53
CA LEU A 69 4.30 3.84 28.32
C LEU A 69 5.51 3.51 27.45
N THR A 70 5.34 2.60 26.49
CA THR A 70 6.41 2.22 25.56
C THR A 70 6.80 3.40 24.67
N ALA A 71 5.81 4.15 24.17
CA ALA A 71 6.07 5.34 23.37
C ALA A 71 6.83 6.41 24.15
N ASP A 72 6.41 6.71 25.38
CA ASP A 72 7.06 7.73 26.24
C ASP A 72 8.47 7.31 26.67
N ALA A 73 8.69 6.02 26.95
CA ALA A 73 9.98 5.51 27.42
C ALA A 73 11.01 5.37 26.29
N ALA A 74 10.57 4.98 25.09
CA ALA A 74 11.47 4.58 24.00
C ALA A 74 11.56 5.60 22.85
N LEU A 75 10.60 6.51 22.68
CA LEU A 75 10.50 7.37 21.50
C LEU A 75 10.53 8.87 21.86
N ASP A 76 11.38 9.63 21.17
CA ASP A 76 11.34 11.11 21.21
C ASP A 76 10.42 11.62 20.10
N LEU A 77 9.10 11.57 20.34
CA LEU A 77 8.09 11.96 19.37
C LEU A 77 8.00 13.48 19.23
N ARG A 78 8.48 14.03 18.11
CA ARG A 78 8.42 15.46 17.81
C ARG A 78 8.01 15.71 16.36
N ALA A 79 7.15 16.71 16.17
CA ALA A 79 6.82 17.23 14.85
C ALA A 79 6.74 18.76 14.89
N ASN A 80 7.16 19.40 13.80
CA ASN A 80 6.98 20.84 13.62
C ASN A 80 5.70 21.07 12.80
N PRO A 81 4.63 21.64 13.36
CA PRO A 81 3.41 21.96 12.60
C PRO A 81 3.57 23.23 11.74
N ASP A 82 4.51 24.12 12.06
CA ASP A 82 4.64 25.45 11.45
C ASP A 82 5.43 25.42 10.13
N MET A 83 5.17 24.42 9.29
CA MET A 83 5.81 24.26 7.98
C MET A 83 4.88 23.59 6.98
N ALA A 84 5.27 23.61 5.70
CA ALA A 84 4.55 22.89 4.65
C ALA A 84 4.48 21.39 4.97
N ALA A 85 3.30 20.79 4.78
CA ALA A 85 3.08 19.41 5.14
C ALA A 85 3.95 18.42 4.34
N GLN A 86 4.46 17.43 5.05
CA GLN A 86 5.15 16.27 4.53
C GLN A 86 4.59 15.03 5.20
N GLY A 87 4.43 13.98 4.41
CA GLY A 87 3.85 12.73 4.90
C GLY A 87 4.02 11.60 3.91
N VAL A 88 3.18 10.58 4.09
CA VAL A 88 3.18 9.38 3.25
C VAL A 88 1.75 9.04 2.86
N ALA A 89 1.56 8.63 1.60
CA ALA A 89 0.30 8.06 1.16
C ALA A 89 0.18 6.63 1.74
N ILE A 90 -0.80 6.41 2.61
CA ILE A 90 -1.06 5.10 3.22
C ILE A 90 -1.82 4.23 2.21
N GLU A 91 -2.91 4.78 1.67
CA GLU A 91 -3.79 4.10 0.74
C GLU A 91 -4.27 5.07 -0.32
N ALA A 92 -4.56 4.56 -1.51
CA ALA A 92 -5.10 5.37 -2.59
C ALA A 92 -6.00 4.55 -3.50
N HIS A 93 -7.11 5.17 -3.92
CA HIS A 93 -8.10 4.54 -4.77
C HIS A 93 -8.80 5.54 -5.68
N LEU A 94 -9.62 5.04 -6.60
CA LEU A 94 -10.44 5.86 -7.48
C LEU A 94 -11.89 5.86 -6.98
N ASP A 95 -12.38 7.01 -6.52
CA ASP A 95 -13.75 7.19 -6.05
C ASP A 95 -14.66 7.71 -7.19
N LYS A 96 -15.85 7.11 -7.31
CA LYS A 96 -16.83 7.46 -8.34
C LYS A 96 -17.41 8.84 -8.06
N GLY A 97 -17.07 9.80 -8.92
CA GLY A 97 -17.57 11.18 -8.85
C GLY A 97 -16.67 12.13 -8.06
N ARG A 98 -15.76 11.61 -7.23
CA ARG A 98 -14.73 12.39 -6.53
C ARG A 98 -13.36 12.35 -7.22
N GLY A 99 -13.13 11.33 -8.05
CA GLY A 99 -11.88 11.15 -8.78
C GLY A 99 -10.82 10.43 -7.93
N PRO A 100 -9.53 10.61 -8.24
CA PRO A 100 -8.45 10.00 -7.46
C PRO A 100 -8.42 10.56 -6.03
N VAL A 101 -8.39 9.66 -5.06
CA VAL A 101 -8.31 9.97 -3.63
C VAL A 101 -7.16 9.21 -3.00
N ALA A 102 -6.52 9.84 -2.01
CA ALA A 102 -5.45 9.20 -1.25
C ALA A 102 -5.58 9.55 0.23
N THR A 103 -5.47 8.55 1.10
CA THR A 103 -5.32 8.73 2.53
C THR A 103 -3.84 8.98 2.81
N ALA A 104 -3.50 10.19 3.27
CA ALA A 104 -2.15 10.57 3.64
C ALA A 104 -2.02 10.65 5.16
N LEU A 105 -0.92 10.15 5.72
CA LEU A 105 -0.53 10.40 7.09
C LEU A 105 0.43 11.59 7.11
N ILE A 106 0.02 12.68 7.73
CA ILE A 106 0.88 13.86 7.87
C ILE A 106 1.92 13.58 8.96
N GLN A 107 3.19 13.65 8.62
CA GLN A 107 4.28 13.40 9.57
C GLN A 107 4.83 14.69 10.17
N ARG A 108 4.89 15.76 9.36
CA ARG A 108 5.38 17.09 9.75
C ARG A 108 4.64 18.15 8.95
N GLY A 109 4.59 19.37 9.49
CA GLY A 109 3.85 20.48 8.92
C GLY A 109 2.34 20.31 9.03
N THR A 110 1.61 21.27 8.48
CA THR A 110 0.14 21.27 8.44
C THR A 110 -0.32 21.38 7.00
N LEU A 111 -1.20 20.47 6.60
CA LEU A 111 -1.80 20.43 5.27
C LEU A 111 -3.07 21.27 5.28
N HIS A 112 -3.30 22.09 4.26
CA HIS A 112 -4.50 22.91 4.15
C HIS A 112 -5.24 22.67 2.82
N ILE A 113 -6.54 22.96 2.81
CA ILE A 113 -7.28 23.05 1.55
C ILE A 113 -6.66 24.14 0.66
N GLY A 114 -6.45 23.81 -0.60
CA GLY A 114 -5.83 24.69 -1.57
C GLY A 114 -4.32 24.49 -1.72
N ASP A 115 -3.66 23.69 -0.89
CA ASP A 115 -2.23 23.43 -1.04
C ASP A 115 -1.91 22.69 -2.34
N SER A 116 -0.81 23.06 -2.98
CA SER A 116 -0.25 22.33 -4.13
C SER A 116 0.54 21.13 -3.64
N ILE A 117 0.17 19.93 -4.08
CA ILE A 117 0.67 18.66 -3.53
C ILE A 117 1.25 17.74 -4.58
N VAL A 118 2.20 16.91 -4.15
CA VAL A 118 2.79 15.81 -4.92
C VAL A 118 2.79 14.54 -4.06
N ALA A 119 2.28 13.45 -4.61
CA ALA A 119 2.32 12.11 -4.03
C ALA A 119 2.87 11.14 -5.09
N GLY A 120 4.13 10.74 -4.97
CA GLY A 120 4.76 9.92 -6.01
C GLY A 120 4.81 10.63 -7.37
N SER A 121 4.19 10.03 -8.40
CA SER A 121 3.93 10.66 -9.71
C SER A 121 2.55 11.34 -9.83
N ALA A 122 1.70 11.24 -8.81
CA ALA A 122 0.48 12.01 -8.75
C ALA A 122 0.78 13.43 -8.23
N TYR A 123 0.06 14.41 -8.74
CA TYR A 123 0.14 15.80 -8.29
C TYR A 123 -1.22 16.46 -8.38
N GLY A 124 -1.40 17.60 -7.73
CA GLY A 124 -2.64 18.35 -7.82
C GLY A 124 -2.74 19.44 -6.78
N ARG A 125 -3.96 19.92 -6.58
CA ARG A 125 -4.30 20.89 -5.53
C ARG A 125 -5.34 20.28 -4.61
N VAL A 126 -5.14 20.40 -3.30
CA VAL A 126 -6.11 19.90 -2.31
C VAL A 126 -7.45 20.60 -2.52
N ARG A 127 -8.46 19.84 -2.95
CA ARG A 127 -9.82 20.35 -3.17
C ARG A 127 -10.70 20.18 -1.95
N ALA A 128 -10.50 19.10 -1.21
CA ALA A 128 -11.21 18.77 0.00
C ALA A 128 -10.36 17.78 0.80
N MET A 129 -10.56 17.80 2.11
CA MET A 129 -9.96 16.87 3.05
C MET A 129 -11.04 16.28 3.95
N ILE A 130 -10.90 14.99 4.25
CA ILE A 130 -11.83 14.25 5.11
C ILE A 130 -10.99 13.52 6.17
N ASN A 131 -11.34 13.66 7.45
CA ASN A 131 -10.66 12.98 8.55
C ASN A 131 -11.09 11.49 8.66
N ASP A 132 -10.50 10.78 9.61
CA ASP A 132 -10.81 9.38 9.95
C ASP A 132 -12.24 9.17 10.47
N GLN A 133 -12.90 10.22 10.93
CA GLN A 133 -14.30 10.20 11.36
C GLN A 133 -15.29 10.45 10.20
N GLY A 134 -14.80 10.71 9.00
CA GLY A 134 -15.62 11.00 7.82
C GLY A 134 -16.10 12.45 7.73
N GLU A 135 -15.55 13.34 8.55
CA GLU A 135 -15.89 14.76 8.59
C GLU A 135 -14.97 15.57 7.68
N SER A 136 -15.50 16.62 7.06
CA SER A 136 -14.68 17.53 6.27
C SER A 136 -13.84 18.43 7.17
N VAL A 137 -12.55 18.57 6.87
CA VAL A 137 -11.61 19.38 7.64
C VAL A 137 -10.87 20.36 6.74
N ASP A 138 -10.56 21.54 7.27
CA ASP A 138 -9.85 22.59 6.52
C ASP A 138 -8.32 22.48 6.64
N GLU A 139 -7.85 21.86 7.74
CA GLU A 139 -6.44 21.64 8.04
C GLU A 139 -6.21 20.23 8.60
N ALA A 140 -5.01 19.68 8.38
CA ALA A 140 -4.55 18.41 8.96
C ALA A 140 -3.13 18.57 9.52
N ALA A 141 -3.02 18.46 10.84
CA ALA A 141 -1.78 18.59 11.61
C ALA A 141 -0.95 17.29 11.60
N PRO A 142 0.30 17.29 12.11
CA PRO A 142 1.09 16.06 12.25
C PRO A 142 0.37 14.96 13.03
N ALA A 143 0.62 13.71 12.64
CA ALA A 143 -0.04 12.48 13.11
C ALA A 143 -1.51 12.31 12.71
N ALA A 144 -2.12 13.27 12.00
CA ALA A 144 -3.47 13.12 11.47
C ALA A 144 -3.47 12.31 10.16
N PRO A 145 -4.24 11.21 10.07
CA PRO A 145 -4.60 10.61 8.80
C PRO A 145 -5.70 11.45 8.13
N VAL A 146 -5.51 11.81 6.87
CA VAL A 146 -6.47 12.63 6.12
C VAL A 146 -6.64 12.11 4.70
N GLN A 147 -7.88 11.93 4.28
CA GLN A 147 -8.20 11.61 2.90
C GLN A 147 -8.20 12.90 2.08
N VAL A 148 -7.34 12.94 1.07
CA VAL A 148 -7.10 14.09 0.21
C VAL A 148 -7.72 13.85 -1.17
N LEU A 149 -8.51 14.83 -1.61
CA LEU A 149 -9.10 14.88 -2.94
C LEU A 149 -8.42 15.94 -3.79
N GLY A 150 -8.29 15.69 -5.10
CA GLY A 150 -7.76 16.67 -6.06
C GLY A 150 -6.44 16.29 -6.74
N LEU A 151 -6.01 15.04 -6.59
CA LEU A 151 -4.89 14.48 -7.35
C LEU A 151 -5.29 14.17 -8.79
N THR A 152 -4.32 14.27 -9.71
CA THR A 152 -4.50 13.96 -11.14
C THR A 152 -4.57 12.46 -11.43
N SER A 153 -3.96 11.64 -10.58
CA SER A 153 -3.94 10.18 -10.68
C SER A 153 -3.87 9.55 -9.29
N VAL A 154 -4.07 8.24 -9.20
CA VAL A 154 -3.99 7.50 -7.94
C VAL A 154 -2.51 7.26 -7.60
N PRO A 155 -1.97 7.79 -6.49
CA PRO A 155 -0.59 7.53 -6.08
C PRO A 155 -0.39 6.09 -5.61
N GLY A 156 0.87 5.65 -5.51
CA GLY A 156 1.22 4.37 -4.91
C GLY A 156 1.09 4.39 -3.39
N ALA A 157 0.89 3.22 -2.78
CA ALA A 157 1.01 3.08 -1.33
C ALA A 157 2.47 3.27 -0.91
N GLY A 158 2.71 4.00 0.16
CA GLY A 158 4.05 4.35 0.63
C GLY A 158 4.73 5.51 -0.12
N ASP A 159 4.07 6.11 -1.13
CA ASP A 159 4.64 7.26 -1.83
C ASP A 159 4.77 8.48 -0.92
N ASN A 160 5.91 9.19 -1.04
CA ASN A 160 6.13 10.44 -0.32
C ASN A 160 5.11 11.49 -0.76
N PHE A 161 4.40 12.05 0.22
CA PHE A 161 3.44 13.13 0.10
C PHE A 161 4.10 14.44 0.52
N LEU A 162 4.09 15.45 -0.35
CA LEU A 162 4.75 16.74 -0.14
C LEU A 162 3.87 17.89 -0.60
N VAL A 163 3.72 18.89 0.25
CA VAL A 163 3.26 20.23 -0.17
C VAL A 163 4.42 20.99 -0.81
N VAL A 164 4.13 21.69 -1.89
CA VAL A 164 5.09 22.52 -2.63
C VAL A 164 4.52 23.92 -2.87
N ASP A 165 5.39 24.87 -3.18
CA ASP A 165 5.03 26.29 -3.25
C ASP A 165 4.01 26.62 -4.36
N ASP A 166 4.05 25.90 -5.48
CA ASP A 166 3.14 26.14 -6.60
C ASP A 166 2.83 24.88 -7.45
N ASP A 167 1.74 24.96 -8.22
CA ASP A 167 1.26 23.86 -9.07
C ASP A 167 2.24 23.49 -10.19
N ARG A 168 3.08 24.42 -10.64
CA ARG A 168 4.04 24.18 -11.72
C ARG A 168 5.19 23.31 -11.20
N MET A 169 5.69 23.62 -10.02
CA MET A 169 6.70 22.82 -9.32
C MET A 169 6.16 21.42 -9.03
N ALA A 170 4.90 21.32 -8.57
CA ALA A 170 4.24 20.04 -8.33
C ALA A 170 4.26 19.14 -9.57
N ARG A 171 3.82 19.71 -10.71
CA ARG A 171 3.81 19.03 -12.01
C ARG A 171 5.21 18.58 -12.45
N GLN A 172 6.22 19.46 -12.34
CA GLN A 172 7.58 19.13 -12.75
C GLN A 172 8.19 17.97 -11.95
N ILE A 173 7.94 17.93 -10.64
CA ILE A 173 8.42 16.84 -9.78
C ILE A 173 7.75 15.52 -10.20
N ALA A 174 6.44 15.53 -10.37
CA ALA A 174 5.66 14.36 -10.78
C ALA A 174 6.08 13.82 -12.14
N GLU A 175 6.17 14.67 -13.18
CA GLU A 175 6.59 14.28 -14.53
C GLU A 175 8.01 13.68 -14.54
N LYS A 176 8.92 14.26 -13.76
CA LYS A 176 10.29 13.73 -13.62
C LYS A 176 10.30 12.34 -12.97
N ARG A 177 9.47 12.13 -11.93
CA ARG A 177 9.33 10.83 -11.27
C ARG A 177 8.70 9.80 -12.21
N GLU A 178 7.67 10.19 -12.94
CA GLU A 178 7.00 9.33 -13.92
C GLU A 178 7.93 8.91 -15.05
N ALA A 179 8.69 9.85 -15.62
CA ALA A 179 9.69 9.56 -16.64
C ALA A 179 10.76 8.59 -16.12
N ARG A 180 11.21 8.75 -14.88
CA ARG A 180 12.16 7.83 -14.23
C ARG A 180 11.58 6.44 -14.06
N MET A 181 10.30 6.32 -13.64
CA MET A 181 9.62 5.04 -13.50
C MET A 181 9.46 4.34 -14.85
N ARG A 182 9.03 5.07 -15.90
CA ARG A 182 8.93 4.53 -17.26
C ARG A 182 10.27 4.04 -17.79
N ALA A 183 11.36 4.80 -17.57
CA ALA A 183 12.70 4.37 -17.96
C ALA A 183 13.15 3.10 -17.21
N ALA A 184 12.85 3.00 -15.91
CA ALA A 184 13.17 1.81 -15.12
C ALA A 184 12.38 0.57 -15.57
N GLN A 185 11.10 0.73 -15.92
CA GLN A 185 10.28 -0.35 -16.49
C GLN A 185 10.83 -0.84 -17.84
N GLN A 186 11.19 0.08 -18.74
CA GLN A 186 11.80 -0.26 -20.03
C GLN A 186 13.15 -0.96 -19.86
N ALA A 187 13.95 -0.56 -18.88
CA ALA A 187 15.22 -1.24 -18.58
C ALA A 187 15.00 -2.67 -18.05
N LYS A 188 13.97 -2.90 -17.22
CA LYS A 188 13.60 -4.23 -16.74
C LYS A 188 13.11 -5.14 -17.88
N SER A 189 12.30 -4.63 -18.80
CA SER A 189 11.85 -5.39 -19.98
C SER A 189 12.96 -5.60 -21.01
N SER A 190 13.98 -4.73 -21.02
CA SER A 190 15.13 -4.78 -21.93
C SER A 190 16.28 -5.66 -21.41
N ARG A 191 16.04 -6.68 -20.58
CA ARG A 191 17.04 -7.75 -20.41
C ARG A 191 17.34 -8.30 -21.81
N ARG A 192 18.48 -7.86 -22.39
CA ARG A 192 19.00 -8.36 -23.65
C ARG A 192 19.21 -9.86 -23.47
N LYS A 193 18.27 -10.66 -23.98
CA LYS A 193 18.47 -12.11 -24.11
C LYS A 193 19.75 -12.29 -24.93
N THR A 194 20.72 -13.02 -24.38
CA THR A 194 21.94 -13.34 -25.14
C THR A 194 21.58 -14.27 -26.29
N LEU A 195 22.40 -14.35 -27.34
CA LEU A 195 22.17 -15.32 -28.43
C LEU A 195 22.08 -16.75 -27.87
N ASP A 196 22.90 -17.09 -26.88
CA ASP A 196 22.87 -18.40 -26.22
C ASP A 196 21.54 -18.66 -25.49
N GLN A 197 20.98 -17.67 -24.79
CA GLN A 197 19.67 -17.78 -24.14
C GLN A 197 18.50 -17.87 -25.14
N LEU A 198 18.64 -17.22 -26.31
CA LEU A 198 17.67 -17.36 -27.39
C LEU A 198 17.70 -18.77 -28.00
N PHE A 199 18.90 -19.36 -28.15
CA PHE A 199 19.03 -20.75 -28.59
C PHE A 199 18.48 -21.73 -27.55
N GLU A 200 18.75 -21.54 -26.26
CA GLU A 200 18.16 -22.37 -25.18
C GLU A 200 16.63 -22.28 -25.15
N GLN A 201 16.04 -21.10 -25.37
CA GLN A 201 14.57 -20.96 -25.47
C GLN A 201 14.00 -21.64 -26.72
N LEU A 202 14.71 -21.59 -27.85
CA LEU A 202 14.30 -22.29 -29.07
C LEU A 202 14.40 -23.82 -28.90
N GLU A 203 15.37 -24.32 -28.13
CA GLU A 203 15.53 -25.76 -27.82
C GLU A 203 14.50 -26.28 -26.81
N LYS A 204 14.05 -25.45 -25.86
CA LYS A 204 13.05 -25.83 -24.84
C LYS A 204 11.61 -25.90 -25.34
N GLY A 205 11.33 -25.47 -26.57
CA GLY A 205 9.96 -25.35 -27.10
C GLY A 205 9.30 -24.03 -26.71
N GLU A 206 8.16 -23.70 -27.34
CA GLU A 206 7.40 -22.48 -27.03
C GLU A 206 6.86 -22.56 -25.60
N THR A 207 7.43 -21.78 -24.67
CA THR A 207 6.79 -21.50 -23.39
C THR A 207 5.52 -20.69 -23.67
N GLU A 208 4.36 -21.17 -23.23
CA GLU A 208 3.11 -20.44 -23.41
C GLU A 208 3.06 -19.25 -22.44
N GLU A 209 2.98 -18.02 -22.94
CA GLU A 209 2.82 -16.83 -22.09
C GLU A 209 1.32 -16.57 -21.83
N LEU A 210 0.90 -16.61 -20.56
CA LEU A 210 -0.41 -16.12 -20.15
C LEU A 210 -0.31 -14.65 -19.77
N LEU A 211 -0.88 -13.80 -20.62
CA LEU A 211 -0.91 -12.36 -20.40
C LEU A 211 -2.06 -11.97 -19.48
N LEU A 212 -1.78 -11.10 -18.51
CA LEU A 212 -2.73 -10.66 -17.49
C LEU A 212 -2.90 -9.14 -17.48
N ILE A 213 -4.14 -8.69 -17.27
CA ILE A 213 -4.48 -7.31 -16.96
C ILE A 213 -5.06 -7.28 -15.54
N LEU A 214 -4.44 -6.54 -14.63
CA LEU A 214 -4.85 -6.50 -13.23
C LEU A 214 -5.61 -5.20 -12.92
N LYS A 215 -6.81 -5.33 -12.33
CA LYS A 215 -7.57 -4.19 -11.80
C LYS A 215 -7.90 -4.42 -10.34
N GLY A 216 -7.69 -3.40 -9.51
CA GLY A 216 -8.00 -3.45 -8.08
C GLY A 216 -8.75 -2.22 -7.62
N ASP A 217 -9.35 -2.32 -6.43
CA ASP A 217 -10.04 -1.22 -5.76
C ASP A 217 -9.07 -0.15 -5.26
N GLY A 218 -7.87 -0.52 -4.83
CA GLY A 218 -6.80 0.39 -4.41
C GLY A 218 -5.44 0.03 -4.99
N ALA A 219 -4.50 0.99 -4.91
CA ALA A 219 -3.13 0.80 -5.41
C ALA A 219 -2.40 -0.35 -4.69
N GLY A 220 -2.54 -0.45 -3.37
CA GLY A 220 -1.93 -1.51 -2.57
C GLY A 220 -2.47 -2.91 -2.91
N SER A 221 -3.78 -3.03 -3.19
CA SER A 221 -4.39 -4.30 -3.60
C SER A 221 -3.80 -4.82 -4.92
N VAL A 222 -3.58 -3.92 -5.89
CA VAL A 222 -3.00 -4.28 -7.19
C VAL A 222 -1.56 -4.76 -7.04
N GLU A 223 -0.76 -4.07 -6.23
CA GLU A 223 0.64 -4.45 -5.98
C GLU A 223 0.75 -5.78 -5.24
N ALA A 224 -0.08 -5.99 -4.21
CA ALA A 224 -0.11 -7.25 -3.48
C ALA A 224 -0.55 -8.44 -4.36
N LEU A 225 -1.51 -8.22 -5.25
CA LEU A 225 -1.95 -9.24 -6.21
C LEU A 225 -0.84 -9.61 -7.20
N GLU A 226 -0.10 -8.61 -7.70
CA GLU A 226 1.03 -8.84 -8.62
C GLU A 226 2.15 -9.65 -7.93
N ASP A 227 2.54 -9.28 -6.71
CA ASP A 227 3.56 -10.01 -5.95
C ASP A 227 3.11 -11.44 -5.58
N ALA A 228 1.82 -11.64 -5.30
CA ALA A 228 1.27 -12.96 -5.06
C ALA A 228 1.31 -13.82 -6.33
N LEU A 229 0.91 -13.27 -7.49
CA LEU A 229 0.95 -13.97 -8.77
C LEU A 229 2.37 -14.33 -9.20
N ALA A 230 3.34 -13.45 -8.96
CA ALA A 230 4.76 -13.72 -9.28
C ALA A 230 5.38 -14.87 -8.47
N LYS A 231 4.78 -15.24 -7.33
CA LYS A 231 5.23 -16.36 -6.48
C LYS A 231 4.56 -17.69 -6.83
N ILE A 232 3.55 -17.68 -7.69
CA ILE A 232 2.90 -18.91 -8.12
C ILE A 232 3.86 -19.66 -9.04
N ASP A 233 4.26 -20.85 -8.61
CA ASP A 233 5.00 -21.77 -9.46
C ASP A 233 4.04 -22.43 -10.46
N VAL A 234 4.13 -22.01 -11.72
CA VAL A 234 3.32 -22.51 -12.83
C VAL A 234 4.07 -23.56 -13.67
N GLY A 235 5.26 -23.98 -13.24
CA GLY A 235 6.16 -24.87 -13.99
C GLY A 235 6.89 -24.17 -15.13
N ASP A 236 7.74 -24.90 -15.84
CA ASP A 236 8.57 -24.37 -16.94
C ASP A 236 7.81 -24.21 -18.27
N GLU A 237 6.56 -24.68 -18.34
CA GLU A 237 5.75 -24.72 -19.56
C GLU A 237 4.95 -23.42 -19.79
N VAL A 238 4.65 -22.66 -18.72
CA VAL A 238 3.79 -21.47 -18.78
C VAL A 238 4.45 -20.30 -18.05
N ASP A 239 4.46 -19.11 -18.64
CA ASP A 239 4.93 -17.87 -17.99
C ASP A 239 3.76 -16.91 -17.75
N LEU A 240 3.71 -16.31 -16.55
CA LEU A 240 2.68 -15.33 -16.18
C LEU A 240 3.21 -13.92 -16.35
N ARG A 241 2.58 -13.14 -17.23
CA ARG A 241 3.05 -11.78 -17.51
C ARG A 241 1.94 -10.74 -17.42
N VAL A 242 2.10 -9.79 -16.51
CA VAL A 242 1.19 -8.64 -16.38
C VAL A 242 1.55 -7.58 -17.43
N ILE A 243 0.61 -7.27 -18.32
CA ILE A 243 0.80 -6.27 -19.41
C ILE A 243 0.22 -4.89 -19.07
N ASP A 244 -0.83 -4.84 -18.27
CA ASP A 244 -1.44 -3.61 -17.78
C ASP A 244 -1.94 -3.80 -16.35
N ARG A 245 -1.85 -2.73 -15.57
CA ARG A 245 -2.36 -2.70 -14.20
C ARG A 245 -2.96 -1.35 -13.89
N GLY A 246 -4.05 -1.32 -13.13
CA GLY A 246 -4.62 -0.05 -12.72
C GLY A 246 -5.67 -0.16 -11.62
N VAL A 247 -6.04 1.00 -11.11
CA VAL A 247 -7.00 1.12 -10.01
C VAL A 247 -8.35 1.58 -10.54
N GLY A 248 -9.42 1.01 -9.99
CA GLY A 248 -10.80 1.34 -10.33
C GLY A 248 -11.47 0.34 -11.28
N ALA A 249 -12.66 0.72 -11.76
CA ALA A 249 -13.51 -0.13 -12.58
C ALA A 249 -12.84 -0.60 -13.88
N ILE A 250 -13.22 -1.78 -14.37
CA ILE A 250 -12.74 -2.30 -15.65
C ILE A 250 -13.44 -1.51 -16.78
N THR A 251 -12.61 -0.93 -17.65
CA THR A 251 -13.05 -0.04 -18.74
C THR A 251 -12.98 -0.73 -20.11
N GLU A 252 -13.60 -0.12 -21.09
CA GLU A 252 -13.63 -0.54 -22.50
C GLU A 252 -12.23 -0.70 -23.06
N THR A 253 -11.34 0.24 -22.74
CA THR A 253 -9.92 0.20 -23.13
C THR A 253 -9.22 -1.05 -22.61
N ASN A 254 -9.59 -1.55 -21.42
CA ASN A 254 -9.02 -2.78 -20.88
C ASN A 254 -9.52 -4.01 -21.63
N VAL A 255 -10.80 -4.05 -21.99
CA VAL A 255 -11.38 -5.14 -22.80
C VAL A 255 -10.79 -5.15 -24.20
N SER A 256 -10.61 -3.98 -24.83
CA SER A 256 -9.94 -3.87 -26.13
C SER A 256 -8.47 -4.33 -26.08
N LEU A 257 -7.73 -3.96 -25.02
CA LEU A 257 -6.35 -4.41 -24.85
C LEU A 257 -6.26 -5.92 -24.63
N ALA A 258 -7.19 -6.47 -23.83
CA ALA A 258 -7.31 -7.90 -23.60
C ALA A 258 -7.58 -8.67 -24.89
N ALA A 259 -8.56 -8.22 -25.69
CA ALA A 259 -8.90 -8.83 -26.97
C ALA A 259 -7.74 -8.74 -27.98
N ALA A 260 -7.04 -7.61 -28.04
CA ALA A 260 -5.92 -7.42 -28.96
C ALA A 260 -4.67 -8.26 -28.58
N SER A 261 -4.49 -8.56 -27.30
CA SER A 261 -3.31 -9.25 -26.77
C SER A 261 -3.58 -10.69 -26.33
N ASN A 262 -4.82 -11.17 -26.43
CA ASN A 262 -5.27 -12.43 -25.83
C ASN A 262 -4.97 -12.53 -24.32
N ALA A 263 -5.21 -11.43 -23.58
CA ALA A 263 -4.92 -11.35 -22.14
C ALA A 263 -6.17 -11.57 -21.28
N VAL A 264 -5.99 -12.14 -20.09
CA VAL A 264 -7.07 -12.33 -19.10
C VAL A 264 -7.13 -11.12 -18.17
N ILE A 265 -8.33 -10.57 -17.98
CA ILE A 265 -8.57 -9.47 -17.03
C ILE A 265 -8.95 -10.06 -15.67
N VAL A 266 -8.20 -9.70 -14.63
CA VAL A 266 -8.47 -10.07 -13.23
C VAL A 266 -8.83 -8.83 -12.43
N GLY A 267 -10.04 -8.80 -11.88
CA GLY A 267 -10.53 -7.71 -11.05
C GLY A 267 -10.63 -8.11 -9.57
N PHE A 268 -9.96 -7.38 -8.68
CA PHE A 268 -10.10 -7.53 -7.23
C PHE A 268 -11.01 -6.43 -6.66
N ASN A 269 -12.17 -6.82 -6.14
CA ASN A 269 -13.19 -5.94 -5.55
C ASN A 269 -13.66 -4.78 -6.48
N VAL A 270 -13.46 -4.94 -7.78
CA VAL A 270 -13.90 -3.99 -8.81
C VAL A 270 -14.87 -4.66 -9.76
N ARG A 271 -15.74 -3.85 -10.37
CA ARG A 271 -16.70 -4.32 -11.38
C ARG A 271 -16.43 -3.64 -12.72
N PRO A 272 -16.73 -4.32 -13.83
CA PRO A 272 -16.70 -3.68 -15.14
C PRO A 272 -17.80 -2.62 -15.27
N THR A 273 -17.53 -1.63 -16.10
CA THR A 273 -18.55 -0.69 -16.56
C THR A 273 -19.58 -1.39 -17.45
N ALA A 274 -20.79 -0.85 -17.56
CA ALA A 274 -21.87 -1.48 -18.34
C ALA A 274 -21.54 -1.62 -19.84
N HIS A 275 -20.66 -0.78 -20.39
CA HIS A 275 -20.20 -0.96 -21.76
C HIS A 275 -19.07 -2.00 -21.85
N ALA A 276 -18.10 -1.97 -20.93
CA ALA A 276 -17.05 -2.98 -20.86
C ALA A 276 -17.61 -4.40 -20.69
N GLN A 277 -18.65 -4.59 -19.88
CA GLN A 277 -19.31 -5.89 -19.74
C GLN A 277 -19.91 -6.36 -21.07
N ARG A 278 -20.65 -5.49 -21.77
CA ARG A 278 -21.23 -5.85 -23.07
C ARG A 278 -20.17 -6.22 -24.11
N MET A 279 -19.07 -5.47 -24.16
CA MET A 279 -17.95 -5.77 -25.06
C MET A 279 -17.24 -7.08 -24.70
N ALA A 280 -17.27 -7.51 -23.44
CA ALA A 280 -16.65 -8.76 -23.01
C ALA A 280 -17.56 -9.97 -23.22
N ASP A 281 -18.88 -9.77 -23.30
CA ASP A 281 -19.87 -10.81 -23.56
C ASP A 281 -20.01 -11.14 -25.07
N GLU A 282 -19.51 -10.26 -25.95
CA GLU A 282 -19.46 -10.41 -27.41
C GLU A 282 -18.22 -11.19 -27.89
#